data_AF-A0A812QNH6-F1
#
_entry.id   AF-A0A812QNH6-F1
#
_cell.length_a   1.000
_cell.length_b   1.000
_cell.length_c   1.000
_cell.angle_alpha   90.00
_cell.angle_beta   90.00
_cell.angle_gamma   90.00
#
_symmetry.space_group_name_H-M   'P 1'
#
loop_
_entity.id
_entity.type
_entity.pdbx_description
1 polymer ?
#
loop_
_entity_poly.entity_id
_entity_poly.type
_entity_poly.pdbx_seq_one_letter_code
_entity_poly.pdbx_strand_id
1 'polypeptide(L)'
;MVRHPCERFVSAFTYSRSYANPSERRWHRQKIGDRNLTSYVASKDFGGDPFWRFLHFQPQYSFLFFANKTFGVDLLLCQDNWTRSMERLGEYLKPAQLPADMKRKRTRNTTHAMCSDLPQKTRQRIEKAYAMDICLFYPTDAATACKGLSAKELTARFQLCKSRVLGKRR
;
A
#
# COMPACT_ATOMS: atom_id res chain seq x y z
N MET A 1 -6.49 -0.23 -7.59
CA MET A 1 -5.17 0.41 -7.77
C MET A 1 -4.38 0.24 -6.50
N VAL A 2 -3.07 -0.03 -6.58
CA VAL A 2 -2.18 -0.15 -5.43
C VAL A 2 -1.14 0.98 -5.39
N ARG A 3 -0.62 1.27 -4.20
CA ARG A 3 0.44 2.26 -3.94
C ARG A 3 1.55 1.61 -3.12
N HIS A 4 2.77 2.14 -3.18
CA HIS A 4 3.87 1.64 -2.36
C HIS A 4 3.46 1.59 -0.88
N PRO A 5 3.63 0.47 -0.15
CA PRO A 5 3.07 0.32 1.18
C PRO A 5 3.55 1.38 2.18
N CYS A 6 4.81 1.79 2.10
CA CYS A 6 5.34 2.86 2.94
C CYS A 6 4.68 4.22 2.63
N GLU A 7 4.51 4.54 1.35
CA GLU A 7 3.83 5.76 0.90
C GLU A 7 2.37 5.79 1.37
N ARG A 8 1.68 4.65 1.27
CA ARG A 8 0.31 4.48 1.76
C ARG A 8 0.24 4.62 3.28
N PHE A 9 1.20 4.05 4.02
CA PHE A 9 1.24 4.16 5.47
C PHE A 9 1.42 5.61 5.93
N VAL A 10 2.34 6.37 5.33
CA VAL A 10 2.53 7.79 5.67
C VAL A 10 1.26 8.59 5.43
N SER A 11 0.60 8.34 4.29
CA SER A 11 -0.68 8.97 3.95
C SER A 11 -1.78 8.62 4.94
N ALA A 12 -1.91 7.34 5.31
CA ALA A 12 -2.86 6.85 6.32
C ALA A 12 -2.59 7.46 7.70
N PHE A 13 -1.31 7.54 8.10
CA PHE A 13 -0.91 8.17 9.36
C PHE A 13 -1.35 9.63 9.42
N THR A 14 -1.04 10.44 8.39
CA THR A 14 -1.47 11.84 8.33
C THR A 14 -2.98 11.98 8.26
N TYR A 15 -3.66 11.13 7.49
CA TYR A 15 -5.12 11.13 7.40
C TYR A 15 -5.77 10.82 8.76
N SER A 16 -5.26 9.82 9.48
CA SER A 16 -5.78 9.39 10.79
C SER A 16 -5.70 10.47 11.87
N ARG A 17 -4.73 11.38 11.73
CA ARG A 17 -4.55 12.52 12.64
C ARG A 17 -5.60 13.61 12.43
N SER A 18 -5.95 13.92 11.18
CA SER A 18 -6.68 15.16 10.86
C SER A 18 -8.05 14.97 10.20
N TYR A 19 -8.26 13.88 9.46
CA TYR A 19 -9.42 13.73 8.55
C TYR A 19 -10.20 12.43 8.75
N ALA A 20 -9.68 11.50 9.54
CA ALA A 20 -10.33 10.22 9.80
C ALA A 20 -11.68 10.33 10.49
N ASN A 21 -12.47 9.25 10.43
CA ASN A 21 -13.71 9.12 11.18
C ASN A 21 -13.47 9.20 12.71
N PRO A 22 -14.50 9.47 13.53
CA PRO A 22 -14.34 9.65 14.98
C PRO A 22 -13.65 8.49 15.72
N SER A 23 -13.88 7.24 15.30
CA SER A 23 -13.30 6.05 15.91
C SER A 23 -11.78 5.96 15.66
N GLU A 24 -11.36 6.16 14.41
CA GLU A 24 -9.95 6.15 14.03
C GLU A 24 -9.19 7.35 14.63
N ARG A 25 -9.81 8.54 14.72
CA ARG A 25 -9.22 9.67 15.45
C ARG A 25 -9.04 9.40 16.94
N ARG A 26 -10.03 8.75 17.58
CA ARG A 26 -9.94 8.36 19.01
C ARG A 26 -8.81 7.37 19.22
N TRP A 27 -8.72 6.36 18.36
CA TRP A 27 -7.61 5.41 18.39
C TRP A 27 -6.27 6.10 18.19
N HIS A 28 -6.14 6.99 17.21
CA HIS A 28 -4.90 7.74 16.95
C HIS A 28 -4.48 8.51 18.21
N ARG A 29 -5.38 9.24 18.86
CA ARG A 29 -5.06 9.95 20.11
C ARG A 29 -4.63 9.01 21.25
N GLN A 30 -5.29 7.86 21.42
CA GLN A 30 -4.99 6.91 22.49
C GLN A 30 -3.70 6.13 22.26
N LYS A 31 -3.41 5.77 21.01
CA LYS A 31 -2.33 4.85 20.66
C LYS A 31 -1.13 5.52 20.04
N ILE A 32 -1.27 6.64 19.35
CA ILE A 32 -0.15 7.40 18.78
C ILE A 32 0.14 8.63 19.65
N GLY A 33 -0.91 9.35 20.07
CA GLY A 33 -0.79 10.60 20.83
C GLY A 33 -0.13 11.69 20.00
N ASP A 34 0.79 12.44 20.62
CA ASP A 34 1.54 13.51 19.95
C ASP A 34 2.81 13.03 19.23
N ARG A 35 3.05 11.70 19.20
CA ARG A 35 4.22 11.13 18.54
C ARG A 35 4.19 11.43 17.04
N ASN A 36 5.32 11.87 16.50
CA ASN A 36 5.51 11.90 15.06
C ASN A 36 5.63 10.46 14.49
N LEU A 37 5.50 10.32 13.18
CA LEU A 37 5.49 9.04 12.49
C LEU A 37 6.72 8.19 12.82
N THR A 38 7.92 8.78 12.76
CA THR A 38 9.18 8.08 13.06
C THR A 38 9.20 7.54 14.48
N SER A 39 8.79 8.35 15.46
CA SER A 39 8.76 7.96 16.88
C SER A 39 7.74 6.86 17.16
N TYR A 40 6.57 6.92 16.51
CA TYR A 40 5.56 5.88 16.62
C TYR A 40 6.06 4.55 16.00
N VAL A 41 6.60 4.58 14.79
CA VAL A 41 7.14 3.38 14.11
C VAL A 41 8.32 2.77 14.87
N ALA A 42 9.13 3.59 15.55
CA ALA A 42 10.22 3.11 16.40
C ALA A 42 9.74 2.45 17.71
N SER A 43 8.52 2.73 18.15
CA SER A 43 7.98 2.23 19.42
C SER A 43 7.71 0.72 19.41
N LYS A 44 7.51 0.14 20.59
CA LYS A 44 7.04 -1.24 20.76
C LYS A 44 5.58 -1.45 20.33
N ASP A 45 4.81 -0.37 20.25
CA ASP A 45 3.38 -0.41 19.92
C ASP A 45 3.18 -0.70 18.42
N PHE A 46 4.13 -0.25 17.59
CA PHE A 46 4.13 -0.49 16.16
C PHE A 46 4.32 -1.99 15.83
N GLY A 47 3.26 -2.60 15.31
CA GLY A 47 3.18 -4.01 14.92
C GLY A 47 2.45 -4.89 15.94
N GLY A 48 2.31 -4.42 17.19
CA GLY A 48 1.47 -5.05 18.22
C GLY A 48 0.05 -4.47 18.28
N ASP A 49 -0.11 -3.20 17.89
CA ASP A 49 -1.43 -2.58 17.83
C ASP A 49 -2.26 -3.10 16.65
N PRO A 50 -3.58 -3.27 16.83
CA PRO A 50 -4.49 -3.73 15.78
C PRO A 50 -4.80 -2.59 14.79
N PHE A 51 -3.83 -1.78 14.40
CA PHE A 51 -4.04 -0.70 13.45
C PHE A 51 -4.53 -1.23 12.10
N TRP A 52 -4.23 -2.50 11.79
CA TRP A 52 -4.82 -3.28 10.70
C TRP A 52 -6.35 -3.42 10.75
N ARG A 53 -7.04 -3.07 11.84
CA ARG A 53 -8.50 -3.00 11.85
C ARG A 53 -9.05 -1.82 11.05
N PHE A 54 -8.21 -0.80 10.79
CA PHE A 54 -8.59 0.37 10.02
C PHE A 54 -8.24 0.18 8.55
N LEU A 55 -9.22 0.44 7.68
CA LEU A 55 -9.13 0.22 6.24
C LEU A 55 -7.88 0.85 5.60
N HIS A 56 -7.52 2.06 6.02
CA HIS A 56 -6.37 2.80 5.48
C HIS A 56 -5.03 2.10 5.76
N PHE A 57 -4.97 1.35 6.85
CA PHE A 57 -3.76 0.62 7.20
C PHE A 57 -3.77 -0.83 6.73
N GLN A 58 -4.91 -1.48 6.48
CA GLN A 58 -4.97 -2.89 6.04
C GLN A 58 -4.06 -3.20 4.85
N PRO A 59 -3.33 -4.35 4.79
CA PRO A 59 -2.51 -4.68 3.63
C PRO A 59 -3.35 -4.72 2.35
N GLN A 60 -2.82 -4.23 1.24
CA GLN A 60 -3.55 -4.14 -0.02
C GLN A 60 -3.90 -5.51 -0.59
N TYR A 61 -3.04 -6.52 -0.39
CA TYR A 61 -3.31 -7.87 -0.85
C TYR A 61 -4.61 -8.45 -0.26
N SER A 62 -5.02 -8.01 0.94
CA SER A 62 -6.23 -8.53 1.59
C SER A 62 -7.52 -8.17 0.86
N PHE A 63 -7.50 -7.12 0.02
CA PHE A 63 -8.61 -6.72 -0.83
C PHE A 63 -8.57 -7.30 -2.24
N LEU A 64 -7.42 -7.86 -2.63
CA LEU A 64 -7.13 -8.21 -4.02
C LEU A 64 -7.05 -9.72 -4.25
N PHE A 65 -6.97 -10.51 -3.19
CA PHE A 65 -6.88 -11.96 -3.27
C PHE A 65 -8.07 -12.60 -2.56
N PHE A 66 -8.67 -13.60 -3.21
CA PHE A 66 -9.69 -14.43 -2.59
C PHE A 66 -9.10 -15.36 -1.53
N ALA A 67 -9.96 -15.98 -0.71
CA ALA A 67 -9.55 -16.93 0.33
C ALA A 67 -8.77 -18.15 -0.23
N ASN A 68 -9.08 -18.56 -1.46
CA ASN A 68 -8.36 -19.61 -2.19
C ASN A 68 -6.97 -19.16 -2.72
N LYS A 69 -6.57 -17.91 -2.44
CA LYS A 69 -5.29 -17.29 -2.82
C LYS A 69 -5.15 -16.96 -4.30
N THR A 70 -6.24 -16.93 -5.05
CA THR A 70 -6.23 -16.42 -6.43
C THR A 70 -6.42 -14.91 -6.44
N PHE A 71 -5.75 -14.23 -7.39
CA PHE A 71 -5.95 -12.81 -7.61
C PHE A 71 -7.37 -12.56 -8.13
N GLY A 72 -8.09 -11.63 -7.50
CA GLY A 72 -9.54 -11.47 -7.68
C GLY A 72 -9.98 -10.24 -8.48
N VAL A 73 -9.04 -9.49 -9.05
CA VAL A 73 -9.35 -8.35 -9.93
C VAL A 73 -8.71 -8.55 -11.30
N ASP A 74 -9.37 -8.08 -12.35
CA ASP A 74 -8.91 -8.31 -13.73
C ASP A 74 -7.66 -7.49 -14.07
N LEU A 75 -7.58 -6.28 -13.50
CA LEU A 75 -6.53 -5.31 -13.82
C LEU A 75 -5.93 -4.70 -12.55
N LEU A 76 -4.64 -4.97 -12.32
CA LEU A 76 -3.85 -4.27 -11.33
C LEU A 76 -3.31 -2.96 -11.92
N LEU A 77 -3.66 -1.84 -11.29
CA LEU A 77 -3.16 -0.49 -11.58
C LEU A 77 -2.31 0.03 -10.43
N CYS A 78 -1.41 0.96 -10.70
CA CYS A 78 -0.39 1.41 -9.78
C CYS A 78 -0.32 2.94 -9.68
N GLN A 79 -0.51 3.48 -8.49
CA GLN A 79 -0.57 4.93 -8.28
C GLN A 79 0.75 5.63 -8.55
N ASP A 80 1.87 4.95 -8.27
CA ASP A 80 3.22 5.48 -8.48
C ASP A 80 3.54 5.62 -9.98
N ASN A 81 2.88 4.81 -10.83
CA ASN A 81 2.96 4.86 -12.28
C ASN A 81 1.60 5.22 -12.89
N TRP A 82 1.09 6.39 -12.53
CA TRP A 82 -0.26 6.85 -12.89
C TRP A 82 -0.51 6.83 -14.40
N THR A 83 0.37 7.46 -15.18
CA THR A 83 0.22 7.58 -16.64
C THR A 83 0.11 6.22 -17.29
N ARG A 84 1.06 5.31 -17.02
CA ARG A 84 1.02 3.93 -17.57
C ARG A 84 -0.19 3.14 -17.10
N SER A 85 -0.64 3.38 -15.87
CA SER A 85 -1.84 2.73 -15.33
C SER A 85 -3.11 3.18 -16.05
N MET A 86 -3.22 4.46 -16.37
CA MET A 86 -4.34 4.98 -17.15
C MET A 86 -4.30 4.47 -18.59
N GLU A 87 -3.12 4.40 -19.23
CA GLU A 87 -2.98 3.76 -20.55
C GLU A 87 -3.49 2.33 -20.54
N ARG A 88 -3.03 1.49 -19.59
CA ARG A 88 -3.47 0.09 -19.46
C ARG A 88 -4.96 -0.04 -19.16
N LEU A 89 -5.53 0.87 -18.39
CA LEU A 89 -6.97 0.90 -18.15
C LEU A 89 -7.73 1.21 -19.45
N GLY A 90 -7.24 2.16 -20.27
CA GLY A 90 -7.82 2.45 -21.58
C GLY A 90 -7.71 1.26 -22.54
N GLU A 91 -6.56 0.57 -22.57
CA GLU A 91 -6.36 -0.65 -23.35
C GLU A 91 -7.31 -1.78 -22.93
N TYR A 92 -7.61 -1.90 -21.63
CA TYR A 92 -8.51 -2.91 -21.08
C TYR A 92 -9.99 -2.63 -21.42
N LEU A 93 -10.42 -1.37 -21.40
CA LEU A 93 -11.83 -0.96 -21.59
C LEU A 93 -12.25 -0.79 -23.06
N LYS A 94 -11.52 -1.35 -24.04
CA LYS A 94 -11.73 -1.21 -25.51
C LYS A 94 -13.18 -0.89 -25.94
N PRO A 95 -13.48 0.12 -26.80
CA PRO A 95 -12.66 1.22 -27.32
C PRO A 95 -12.89 2.53 -26.53
N ALA A 96 -13.23 2.46 -25.25
CA ALA A 96 -13.52 3.65 -24.46
C ALA A 96 -12.26 4.51 -24.28
N GLN A 97 -12.25 5.72 -24.86
CA GLN A 97 -11.25 6.71 -24.52
C GLN A 97 -11.48 7.17 -23.08
N LEU A 98 -10.49 6.97 -22.22
CA LEU A 98 -10.53 7.56 -20.89
C LEU A 98 -10.58 9.09 -20.99
N PRO A 99 -11.46 9.76 -20.22
CA PRO A 99 -11.49 11.21 -20.13
C PRO A 99 -10.10 11.81 -19.90
N ALA A 100 -9.78 12.90 -20.58
CA ALA A 100 -8.45 13.52 -20.52
C ALA A 100 -8.07 14.00 -19.10
N ASP A 101 -9.06 14.28 -18.25
CA ASP A 101 -8.85 14.67 -16.86
C ASP A 101 -8.51 13.49 -15.95
N MET A 102 -8.92 12.25 -16.30
CA MET A 102 -8.49 11.03 -15.61
C MET A 102 -7.02 10.70 -15.86
N LYS A 103 -6.49 11.08 -17.04
CA LYS A 103 -5.06 10.91 -17.36
C LYS A 103 -4.16 11.82 -16.52
N ARG A 104 -4.69 12.91 -15.96
CA ARG A 104 -3.96 13.81 -15.08
C ARG A 104 -3.93 13.26 -13.65
N LYS A 105 -2.73 13.08 -13.09
CA LYS A 105 -2.58 12.73 -11.67
C LYS A 105 -3.06 13.91 -10.82
N ARG A 106 -4.24 13.79 -10.21
CA ARG A 106 -4.72 14.78 -9.23
C ARG A 106 -4.06 14.49 -7.89
N THR A 107 -3.06 15.29 -7.53
CA THR A 107 -2.55 15.33 -6.16
C THR A 107 -3.48 16.20 -5.33
N ARG A 108 -4.11 15.65 -4.29
CA ARG A 108 -4.61 16.51 -3.20
C ARG A 108 -3.39 17.25 -2.64
N ASN A 109 -3.50 18.57 -2.44
CA ASN A 109 -2.49 19.42 -1.80
C ASN A 109 -2.32 19.10 -0.29
N THR A 110 -2.29 17.82 0.07
CA THR A 110 -1.94 17.38 1.41
C THR A 110 -0.43 17.27 1.48
N THR A 111 0.21 18.27 2.07
CA THR A 111 1.63 18.27 2.46
C THR A 111 1.86 17.24 3.56
N HIS A 112 2.10 15.99 3.16
CA HIS A 112 2.60 14.94 4.05
C HIS A 112 3.97 14.50 3.53
N ALA A 113 4.83 14.04 4.45
CA ALA A 113 6.12 13.49 4.09
C ALA A 113 5.96 12.35 3.08
N MET A 114 6.93 12.20 2.19
CA MET A 114 7.07 11.03 1.33
C MET A 114 7.83 9.93 2.07
N CYS A 115 7.73 8.70 1.58
CA CYS A 115 8.49 7.58 2.14
C CYS A 115 10.01 7.80 2.01
N SER A 116 10.44 8.50 0.95
CA SER A 116 11.83 8.91 0.72
C SER A 116 12.37 9.82 1.82
N ASP A 117 11.50 10.60 2.46
CA ASP A 117 11.87 11.59 3.47
C ASP A 117 12.06 10.93 4.85
N LEU A 118 11.70 9.66 4.99
CA LEU A 118 11.82 8.93 6.24
C LEU A 118 13.23 8.37 6.44
N PRO A 119 13.72 8.35 7.70
CA PRO A 119 14.91 7.59 8.05
C PRO A 119 14.83 6.14 7.55
N GLN A 120 15.94 5.60 7.04
CA GLN A 120 15.99 4.26 6.48
C GLN A 120 15.40 3.19 7.41
N LYS A 121 15.74 3.24 8.71
CA LYS A 121 15.21 2.31 9.73
C LYS A 121 13.69 2.38 9.86
N THR A 122 13.11 3.58 9.78
CA THR A 122 11.66 3.79 9.82
C THR A 122 10.98 3.15 8.61
N ARG A 123 11.49 3.46 7.41
CA ARG A 123 11.00 2.88 6.15
C ARG A 123 11.07 1.35 6.17
N GLN A 124 12.20 0.77 6.55
CA GLN A 124 12.37 -0.69 6.63
C GLN A 124 11.40 -1.34 7.62
N ARG A 125 11.12 -0.71 8.77
CA ARG A 125 10.12 -1.23 9.71
C ARG A 125 8.71 -1.23 9.12
N ILE A 126 8.34 -0.17 8.42
CA ILE A 126 7.06 -0.11 7.70
C ILE A 126 7.02 -1.21 6.64
N GLU A 127 8.01 -1.26 5.75
CA GLU A 127 8.09 -2.28 4.69
C GLU A 127 8.03 -3.71 5.23
N LYS A 128 8.67 -3.98 6.38
CA LYS A 128 8.60 -5.27 7.07
C LYS A 128 7.18 -5.58 7.56
N ALA A 129 6.45 -4.58 8.08
CA ALA A 129 5.05 -4.75 8.48
C ALA A 129 4.14 -5.06 7.28
N TYR A 130 4.50 -4.57 6.09
CA TYR A 130 3.80 -4.78 4.83
C TYR A 130 4.54 -5.75 3.88
N ALA A 131 5.34 -6.67 4.43
CA ALA A 131 6.25 -7.49 3.63
C ALA A 131 5.56 -8.31 2.52
N MET A 132 4.31 -8.70 2.73
CA MET A 132 3.51 -9.39 1.71
C MET A 132 3.18 -8.47 0.53
N ASP A 133 2.73 -7.24 0.79
CA ASP A 133 2.45 -6.26 -0.27
C ASP A 133 3.73 -5.90 -1.05
N ILE A 134 4.85 -5.72 -0.33
CA ILE A 134 6.16 -5.46 -0.94
C ILE A 134 6.54 -6.62 -1.86
N CYS A 135 6.47 -7.86 -1.37
CA CYS A 135 6.83 -9.03 -2.16
C CYS A 135 5.95 -9.21 -3.41
N LEU A 136 4.64 -8.96 -3.29
CA LEU A 136 3.68 -9.14 -4.39
C LEU A 136 3.84 -8.07 -5.47
N PHE A 137 3.84 -6.80 -5.06
CA PHE A 137 3.62 -5.66 -5.96
C PHE A 137 4.90 -4.86 -6.23
N TYR A 138 5.91 -4.93 -5.35
CA TYR A 138 7.13 -4.13 -5.43
C TYR A 138 8.38 -5.01 -5.24
N PRO A 139 8.59 -6.06 -6.07
CA PRO A 139 9.82 -6.83 -6.00
C PRO A 139 11.02 -5.92 -6.29
N THR A 140 12.16 -6.27 -5.70
CA THR A 140 13.42 -5.51 -5.50
C THR A 140 14.00 -4.70 -6.67
N ASP A 141 13.47 -4.85 -7.88
CA ASP A 141 13.85 -3.99 -8.99
C ASP A 141 12.81 -2.86 -9.13
N ALA A 142 13.18 -1.64 -8.72
CA ALA A 142 12.34 -0.45 -8.82
C ALA A 142 11.88 -0.20 -10.28
N ALA A 143 12.62 -0.70 -11.27
CA ALA A 143 12.23 -0.65 -12.66
C ALA A 143 11.08 -1.62 -13.00
N THR A 144 10.76 -2.61 -12.18
CA THR A 144 9.67 -3.59 -12.40
C THR A 144 8.54 -3.53 -11.36
N ALA A 145 8.73 -2.73 -10.32
CA ALA A 145 7.73 -2.46 -9.31
C ALA A 145 6.38 -2.09 -9.96
N CYS A 146 5.37 -2.91 -9.70
CA CYS A 146 4.01 -2.71 -10.15
C CYS A 146 3.86 -2.52 -11.68
N LYS A 147 4.74 -3.14 -12.47
CA LYS A 147 4.56 -3.20 -13.93
C LYS A 147 3.55 -4.26 -14.30
N GLY A 148 2.28 -3.89 -14.20
CA GLY A 148 1.19 -4.52 -14.94
C GLY A 148 1.14 -6.04 -14.99
N LEU A 149 1.38 -6.67 -13.85
CA LEU A 149 1.34 -8.11 -13.69
C LEU A 149 -0.06 -8.63 -14.00
N SER A 150 -0.12 -9.76 -14.70
CA SER A 150 -1.34 -10.52 -14.93
C SER A 150 -1.85 -11.19 -13.65
N ALA A 151 -3.13 -11.53 -13.62
CA ALA A 151 -3.72 -12.29 -12.51
C ALA A 151 -3.00 -13.64 -12.26
N LYS A 152 -2.53 -14.30 -13.32
CA LYS A 152 -1.77 -15.55 -13.24
C LYS A 152 -0.42 -15.34 -12.55
N GLU A 153 0.32 -14.29 -12.93
CA GLU A 153 1.60 -13.96 -12.30
C GLU A 153 1.42 -13.58 -10.82
N LEU A 154 0.40 -12.80 -10.50
CA LEU A 154 0.10 -12.40 -9.12
C LEU A 154 -0.31 -13.59 -8.25
N THR A 155 -1.12 -14.50 -8.79
CA THR A 155 -1.50 -15.75 -8.11
C THR A 155 -0.28 -16.63 -7.83
N ALA A 156 0.61 -16.79 -8.82
CA ALA A 156 1.85 -17.56 -8.65
C ALA A 156 2.78 -16.91 -7.60
N ARG A 157 2.94 -15.59 -7.66
CA ARG A 157 3.74 -14.82 -6.69
C ARG A 157 3.21 -14.93 -5.27
N PHE A 158 1.89 -14.98 -5.08
CA PHE A 158 1.31 -15.09 -3.74
C PHE A 158 1.83 -16.30 -2.97
N GLN A 159 1.94 -17.47 -3.62
CA GLN A 159 2.47 -18.67 -2.96
C GLN A 159 3.95 -18.51 -2.58
N LEU A 160 4.76 -17.93 -3.47
CA LEU A 160 6.18 -17.67 -3.24
C LEU A 160 6.41 -16.63 -2.13
N CYS A 161 5.58 -15.59 -2.08
CA CYS A 161 5.66 -14.57 -1.05
C CYS A 161 5.23 -15.09 0.31
N LYS A 162 4.16 -15.91 0.35
CA LYS A 162 3.70 -16.52 1.59
C LYS A 162 4.79 -17.37 2.25
N SER A 163 5.50 -18.21 1.48
CA SER A 163 6.59 -19.04 2.02
C SER A 163 7.76 -18.19 2.53
N ARG A 164 8.11 -17.10 1.84
CA ARG A 164 9.21 -16.19 2.23
C ARG A 164 8.88 -15.33 3.45
N VAL A 165 7.64 -14.86 3.57
CA VAL A 165 7.21 -13.90 4.60
C VAL A 165 6.68 -14.59 5.85
N LEU A 166 5.89 -15.66 5.69
CA LEU A 166 5.29 -16.39 6.81
C LEU A 166 6.07 -17.65 7.20
N GLY A 167 6.82 -18.26 6.27
CA GLY A 167 7.63 -19.46 6.54
C GLY A 167 8.95 -19.19 7.29
N LYS A 168 9.33 -17.92 7.48
CA LYS A 168 10.49 -17.52 8.31
C LYS A 168 10.18 -17.43 9.81
N ARG A 169 9.01 -17.87 10.27
CA ARG A 169 8.77 -18.15 11.69
C ARG A 169 9.16 -19.60 11.97
N ARG A 170 10.45 -19.84 12.22
CA ARG A 170 10.94 -20.97 13.01
C ARG A 170 11.74 -20.40 14.15
#